data_AF-A0A0N9WRL9-F1
#
_entry.id   AF-A0A0N9WRL9-F1
#
_cell.length_a   1.000
_cell.length_b   1.000
_cell.length_c   1.000
_cell.angle_alpha   90.00
_cell.angle_beta   90.00
_cell.angle_gamma   90.00
#
_symmetry.space_group_name_H-M   'P 1'
#
loop_
_entity.id
_entity.type
_entity.pdbx_description
1 polymer ?
#
loop_
_entity_poly.entity_id
_entity_poly.type
_entity_poly.pdbx_seq_one_letter_code
_entity_poly.pdbx_strand_id
1 'polypeptide(L)'
;MRPMACAPIILAFTSTFALSAIAAQPALDPIETLNRINRNYNTLNNDCKEIDSGAARGHYYCSGVTLRMVNDGPFNPWDYSPYAIKIGATSYSWIRKDLSTSILIHPAGFIMRTPTDAAALNRPVKEQGWTCIYAFDGGTGPERKWYGCGFFDSKEPPRNAQGTLNNKNAQWAYGTCAEVGVTTAEKWSQQYTGLLKGPIQSSQCSWNAEKPSDWNAMIRVHESRATTTMKDPFSIKTQVNEFMLKNASATNDGSENMKYIDAFIYNVNSTQNFATRGDQAPPKPEDGLKSARNFQKKLNDQGYPVPILRLDFTKPPEQRFSYVAADQVIALNTNAPVDPVASTPPRQYIASANWVKRYDPGTRKDEWTLSVVPTAEGRALPSNQLSALYDELFAMKGSDQNWREEEKSAGSMRQQLNCVLVNYRSKTPWNLEPFRPTVSDSEAKAAGCNPVPR
;
A
#
# COMPACT_ATOMS: atom_id res chain seq x y z
N MET A 1 -3.98 62.36 -62.60
CA MET A 1 -3.18 62.26 -61.36
C MET A 1 -4.11 62.36 -60.15
N ARG A 2 -4.36 61.24 -59.48
CA ARG A 2 -4.91 61.14 -58.11
C ARG A 2 -4.30 59.87 -57.51
N PRO A 3 -3.63 59.92 -56.35
CA PRO A 3 -3.00 58.74 -55.76
C PRO A 3 -4.04 57.91 -55.00
N MET A 4 -3.94 56.59 -55.15
CA MET A 4 -4.78 55.59 -54.49
C MET A 4 -4.08 55.17 -53.18
N ALA A 5 -4.75 55.37 -52.05
CA ALA A 5 -4.22 55.04 -50.73
C ALA A 5 -4.39 53.54 -50.43
N CYS A 6 -3.29 52.85 -50.11
CA CYS A 6 -3.30 51.51 -49.53
C CYS A 6 -3.46 51.61 -48.00
N ALA A 7 -4.49 50.97 -47.45
CA ALA A 7 -4.65 50.74 -46.02
C ALA A 7 -4.05 49.38 -45.63
N PRO A 8 -3.31 49.26 -44.50
CA PRO A 8 -2.78 47.98 -44.04
C PRO A 8 -3.84 47.21 -43.24
N ILE A 9 -4.02 45.94 -43.57
CA ILE A 9 -4.84 44.99 -42.79
C ILE A 9 -3.96 44.45 -41.66
N ILE A 10 -4.29 44.80 -40.41
CA ILE A 10 -3.71 44.20 -39.21
C ILE A 10 -4.47 42.90 -38.93
N LEU A 11 -3.83 41.74 -39.18
CA LEU A 11 -4.35 40.45 -38.73
C LEU A 11 -4.04 40.27 -37.23
N ALA A 12 -5.06 40.38 -36.39
CA ALA A 12 -4.96 40.02 -34.98
C ALA A 12 -5.06 38.49 -34.84
N PHE A 13 -3.95 37.83 -34.52
CA PHE A 13 -3.94 36.43 -34.11
C PHE A 13 -4.40 36.33 -32.65
N THR A 14 -5.66 35.96 -32.44
CA THR A 14 -6.17 35.55 -31.12
C THR A 14 -5.70 34.13 -30.83
N SER A 15 -4.62 34.01 -30.05
CA SER A 15 -4.21 32.72 -29.48
C SER A 15 -5.20 32.33 -28.37
N THR A 16 -6.13 31.43 -28.67
CA THR A 16 -6.97 30.79 -27.66
C THR A 16 -6.10 29.85 -26.82
N PHE A 17 -5.75 30.28 -25.61
CA PHE A 17 -5.23 29.38 -24.57
C PHE A 17 -6.35 28.41 -24.18
N ALA A 18 -6.29 27.18 -24.69
CA ALA A 18 -7.10 26.08 -24.17
C ALA A 18 -6.57 25.72 -22.77
N LEU A 19 -7.23 26.22 -21.72
CA LEU A 19 -7.08 25.69 -20.38
C LEU A 19 -7.53 24.22 -20.39
N SER A 20 -6.57 23.31 -20.47
CA SER A 20 -6.83 21.89 -20.24
C SER A 20 -7.12 21.71 -18.76
N ALA A 21 -8.40 21.69 -18.39
CA ALA A 21 -8.80 21.27 -17.06
C ALA A 21 -8.36 19.82 -16.87
N ILE A 22 -7.44 19.57 -15.95
CA ILE A 22 -7.10 18.20 -15.54
C ILE A 22 -8.37 17.62 -14.94
N ALA A 23 -8.96 16.62 -15.61
CA ALA A 23 -10.12 15.94 -15.08
C ALA A 23 -9.77 15.32 -13.72
N ALA A 24 -10.53 15.67 -12.68
CA ALA A 24 -10.34 15.13 -11.34
C ALA A 24 -10.38 13.60 -11.40
N GLN A 25 -9.47 12.94 -10.69
CA GLN A 25 -9.48 11.50 -10.61
C GLN A 25 -10.73 11.06 -9.83
N PRO A 26 -11.53 10.09 -10.32
CA PRO A 26 -12.67 9.59 -9.57
C PRO A 26 -12.23 9.11 -8.20
N ALA A 27 -12.98 9.45 -7.15
CA ALA A 27 -12.71 8.92 -5.82
C ALA A 27 -12.80 7.39 -5.83
N LEU A 28 -11.87 6.74 -5.15
CA LEU A 28 -11.98 5.31 -4.86
C LEU A 28 -12.88 5.12 -3.65
N ASP A 29 -13.57 3.98 -3.58
CA ASP A 29 -14.34 3.64 -2.39
C ASP A 29 -13.40 3.54 -1.16
N PRO A 30 -13.75 4.21 -0.04
CA PRO A 30 -12.89 4.26 1.13
C PRO A 30 -12.74 2.92 1.84
N ILE A 31 -13.76 2.06 1.81
CA ILE A 31 -13.72 0.72 2.41
C ILE A 31 -12.88 -0.22 1.55
N GLU A 32 -13.01 -0.17 0.23
CA GLU A 32 -12.13 -0.92 -0.67
C GLU A 32 -10.67 -0.47 -0.53
N THR A 33 -10.44 0.82 -0.30
CA THR A 33 -9.10 1.35 -0.03
C THR A 33 -8.53 0.82 1.27
N LEU A 34 -9.32 0.80 2.34
CA LEU A 34 -8.96 0.15 3.60
C LEU A 34 -8.62 -1.33 3.40
N ASN A 35 -9.45 -2.07 2.67
CA ASN A 35 -9.28 -3.50 2.43
C ASN A 35 -7.97 -3.80 1.68
N ARG A 36 -7.65 -3.04 0.63
CA ARG A 36 -6.36 -3.17 -0.09
C ARG A 36 -5.17 -2.90 0.82
N ILE A 37 -5.20 -1.83 1.61
CA ILE A 37 -4.11 -1.46 2.52
C ILE A 37 -3.92 -2.52 3.61
N ASN A 38 -5.00 -3.00 4.25
CA ASN A 38 -4.94 -4.09 5.23
C ASN A 38 -4.42 -5.38 4.60
N ARG A 39 -4.85 -5.73 3.38
CA ARG A 39 -4.31 -6.90 2.66
C ARG A 39 -2.81 -6.74 2.41
N ASN A 40 -2.36 -5.58 1.93
CA ASN A 40 -0.95 -5.34 1.64
C ASN A 40 -0.09 -5.45 2.92
N TYR A 41 -0.55 -4.88 4.03
CA TYR A 41 0.13 -4.99 5.32
C TYR A 41 0.20 -6.43 5.84
N ASN A 42 -0.86 -7.22 5.66
CA ASN A 42 -0.98 -8.55 6.24
C ASN A 42 -0.45 -9.69 5.35
N THR A 43 -0.18 -9.44 4.07
CA THR A 43 0.27 -10.47 3.12
C THR A 43 1.79 -10.54 3.07
N LEU A 44 2.37 -11.71 3.37
CA LEU A 44 3.81 -11.97 3.26
C LEU A 44 4.17 -12.49 1.86
N ASN A 45 3.87 -11.71 0.83
CA ASN A 45 4.31 -12.03 -0.53
C ASN A 45 5.68 -11.42 -0.78
N ASN A 46 6.69 -12.27 -1.03
CA ASN A 46 8.06 -11.86 -1.32
C ASN A 46 8.43 -12.07 -2.80
N ASP A 47 7.52 -12.62 -3.61
CA ASP A 47 7.73 -12.91 -5.04
C ASP A 47 6.99 -11.88 -5.89
N CYS A 48 7.28 -10.60 -5.66
CA CYS A 48 6.68 -9.52 -6.43
C CYS A 48 7.26 -9.46 -7.85
N LYS A 49 6.38 -9.35 -8.84
CA LYS A 49 6.73 -9.34 -10.27
C LYS A 49 5.97 -8.26 -11.00
N GLU A 50 6.60 -7.71 -12.04
CA GLU A 50 5.91 -6.87 -13.01
C GLU A 50 4.78 -7.64 -13.68
N ILE A 51 3.64 -6.98 -13.86
CA ILE A 51 2.42 -7.60 -14.38
C ILE A 51 2.59 -8.05 -15.84
N ASP A 52 3.34 -7.31 -16.63
CA ASP A 52 3.52 -7.53 -18.06
C ASP A 52 4.73 -8.41 -18.39
N SER A 53 5.90 -8.12 -17.80
CA SER A 53 7.14 -8.82 -18.11
C SER A 53 7.40 -10.04 -17.22
N GLY A 54 6.74 -10.13 -16.06
CA GLY A 54 7.06 -11.11 -15.02
C GLY A 54 8.41 -10.88 -14.32
N ALA A 55 9.11 -9.78 -14.62
CA ALA A 55 10.40 -9.48 -14.03
C ALA A 55 10.29 -9.26 -12.52
N ALA A 56 11.24 -9.76 -11.75
CA ALA A 56 11.27 -9.62 -10.30
C ALA A 56 11.36 -8.15 -9.88
N ARG A 57 10.64 -7.79 -8.82
CA ARG A 57 10.61 -6.46 -8.19
C ARG A 57 10.81 -6.56 -6.69
N GLY A 58 11.19 -5.46 -6.06
CA GLY A 58 11.19 -5.37 -4.59
C GLY A 58 9.82 -5.63 -3.96
N HIS A 59 9.80 -6.00 -2.67
CA HIS A 59 8.57 -6.39 -1.96
C HIS A 59 7.48 -5.31 -1.99
N TYR A 60 7.88 -4.03 -2.00
CA TYR A 60 7.00 -2.87 -2.11
C TYR A 60 6.09 -2.88 -3.36
N TYR A 61 6.47 -3.61 -4.41
CA TYR A 61 5.73 -3.62 -5.67
C TYR A 61 4.35 -4.26 -5.51
N CYS A 62 4.22 -5.26 -4.63
CA CYS A 62 3.00 -6.03 -4.45
C CYS A 62 2.58 -6.29 -2.99
N SER A 63 3.41 -5.96 -2.01
CA SER A 63 3.11 -6.19 -0.59
C SER A 63 3.68 -5.10 0.33
N GLY A 64 3.17 -5.06 1.55
CA GLY A 64 3.46 -4.03 2.53
C GLY A 64 2.91 -2.65 2.14
N VAL A 65 3.11 -1.69 3.02
CA VAL A 65 2.56 -0.34 2.92
C VAL A 65 3.72 0.64 2.92
N THR A 66 3.95 1.30 1.80
CA THR A 66 4.90 2.40 1.70
C THR A 66 4.23 3.69 2.15
N LEU A 67 4.78 4.36 3.15
CA LEU A 67 4.21 5.57 3.72
C LEU A 67 5.27 6.67 3.88
N ARG A 68 4.86 7.91 3.67
CA ARG A 68 5.63 9.09 4.04
C ARG A 68 5.02 9.67 5.30
N MET A 69 5.84 9.82 6.32
CA MET A 69 5.46 10.48 7.57
C MET A 69 5.78 11.96 7.42
N VAL A 70 4.86 12.85 7.76
CA VAL A 70 5.06 14.29 7.65
C VAL A 70 4.13 15.04 8.60
N ASN A 71 4.58 16.17 9.13
CA ASN A 71 3.77 17.10 9.92
C ASN A 71 2.99 18.07 9.04
N ASP A 72 2.03 18.82 9.60
CA ASP A 72 1.33 19.86 8.86
C ASP A 72 2.00 21.23 8.99
N GLY A 73 1.79 22.08 8.00
CA GLY A 73 2.40 23.40 7.91
C GLY A 73 2.03 24.15 6.63
N PRO A 74 2.74 25.26 6.32
CA PRO A 74 2.55 26.08 5.12
C PRO A 74 3.19 25.43 3.88
N PHE A 75 2.96 24.13 3.70
CA PHE A 75 3.43 23.29 2.61
C PHE A 75 2.44 22.14 2.41
N ASN A 76 2.49 21.47 1.27
CA ASN A 76 1.72 20.24 1.05
C ASN A 76 2.49 19.02 1.53
N PRO A 77 1.81 17.96 2.01
CA PRO A 77 2.49 16.77 2.51
C PRO A 77 3.35 16.07 1.45
N TRP A 78 3.03 16.21 0.16
CA TRP A 78 3.84 15.66 -0.94
C TRP A 78 5.01 16.55 -1.36
N ASP A 79 5.11 17.79 -0.86
CA ASP A 79 6.15 18.72 -1.28
C ASP A 79 7.54 18.18 -0.93
N TYR A 80 8.54 18.47 -1.77
CA TYR A 80 9.92 18.14 -1.43
C TYR A 80 10.46 19.17 -0.43
N SER A 81 11.02 18.70 0.69
CA SER A 81 11.72 19.58 1.61
C SER A 81 12.99 20.15 0.96
N PRO A 82 13.52 21.29 1.45
CA PRO A 82 14.81 21.80 0.98
C PRO A 82 15.94 20.77 1.04
N TYR A 83 15.87 19.84 2.02
CA TYR A 83 16.82 18.74 2.13
C TYR A 83 16.60 17.69 1.05
N ALA A 84 15.35 17.26 0.83
CA ALA A 84 14.99 16.31 -0.23
C ALA A 84 15.39 16.83 -1.63
N ILE A 85 15.24 18.14 -1.88
CA ILE A 85 15.71 18.78 -3.12
C ILE A 85 17.22 18.65 -3.28
N LYS A 86 18.01 18.92 -2.22
CA LYS A 86 19.48 18.81 -2.26
C LYS A 86 19.96 17.37 -2.46
N ILE A 87 19.27 16.40 -1.86
CA ILE A 87 19.56 14.97 -2.03
C ILE A 87 19.12 14.47 -3.42
N GLY A 88 18.08 15.11 -3.98
CA GLY A 88 17.38 14.64 -5.18
C GLY A 88 16.43 13.48 -4.92
N ALA A 89 16.07 13.23 -3.66
CA ALA A 89 15.22 12.12 -3.24
C ALA A 89 14.45 12.43 -1.95
N THR A 90 13.35 11.72 -1.77
CA THR A 90 12.47 11.81 -0.61
C THR A 90 12.44 10.48 0.11
N SER A 91 12.46 10.56 1.44
CA SER A 91 12.42 9.42 2.33
C SER A 91 10.99 8.96 2.62
N TYR A 92 10.80 7.65 2.69
CA TYR A 92 9.59 6.93 3.04
C TYR A 92 9.95 5.85 4.06
N SER A 93 8.95 5.23 4.65
CA SER A 93 9.10 3.93 5.33
C SER A 93 8.23 2.91 4.64
N TRP A 94 8.59 1.64 4.78
CA TRP A 94 7.78 0.51 4.33
C TRP A 94 7.44 -0.39 5.52
N ILE A 95 6.16 -0.65 5.75
CA ILE A 95 5.70 -1.48 6.87
C ILE A 95 4.94 -2.70 6.38
N ARG A 96 5.08 -3.80 7.10
CA ARG A 96 4.37 -5.06 6.87
C ARG A 96 4.24 -5.79 8.20
N LYS A 97 3.33 -6.75 8.32
CA LYS A 97 3.06 -7.42 9.61
C LYS A 97 4.27 -8.15 10.23
N ASP A 98 5.28 -8.47 9.43
CA ASP A 98 6.54 -9.10 9.84
C ASP A 98 7.67 -8.08 10.11
N LEU A 99 7.35 -6.79 10.17
CA LEU A 99 8.26 -5.73 10.59
C LEU A 99 7.78 -5.08 11.88
N SER A 100 8.65 -5.05 12.89
CA SER A 100 8.46 -4.45 14.21
C SER A 100 8.56 -2.92 14.19
N THR A 101 7.78 -2.28 13.31
CA THR A 101 7.55 -0.82 13.32
C THR A 101 6.34 -0.51 14.20
N SER A 102 6.52 0.33 15.22
CA SER A 102 5.49 0.64 16.21
C SER A 102 5.20 2.13 16.39
N ILE A 103 5.82 2.99 15.57
CA ILE A 103 5.66 4.45 15.65
C ILE A 103 5.54 5.06 14.26
N LEU A 104 5.06 6.30 14.22
CA LEU A 104 5.36 7.23 13.14
C LEU A 104 6.30 8.31 13.69
N ILE A 105 7.27 8.74 12.88
CA ILE A 105 8.21 9.84 13.16
C ILE A 105 7.48 11.20 13.19
N HIS A 106 6.41 11.33 12.42
CA HIS A 106 5.48 12.45 12.49
C HIS A 106 4.07 11.91 12.74
N PRO A 107 3.16 12.66 13.39
CA PRO A 107 1.88 12.11 13.84
C PRO A 107 0.92 11.75 12.70
N ALA A 108 1.18 12.23 11.48
CA ALA A 108 0.40 11.94 10.28
C ALA A 108 1.29 11.66 9.06
N GLY A 109 0.66 11.32 7.95
CA GLY A 109 1.34 11.00 6.71
C GLY A 109 0.41 10.57 5.60
N PHE A 110 0.98 10.00 4.54
CA PHE A 110 0.22 9.39 3.45
C PHE A 110 0.83 8.09 3.00
N ILE A 111 -0.01 7.24 2.40
CA ILE A 111 0.35 5.96 1.80
C ILE A 111 0.48 6.14 0.29
N MET A 112 1.56 5.60 -0.26
CA MET A 112 1.72 5.40 -1.70
C MET A 112 1.05 4.08 -2.10
N ARG A 113 0.22 4.12 -3.14
CA ARG A 113 -0.41 2.92 -3.70
C ARG A 113 0.67 1.96 -4.21
N THR A 114 0.50 0.66 -3.94
CA THR A 114 1.40 -0.35 -4.52
C THR A 114 1.25 -0.34 -6.05
N PRO A 115 2.33 -0.57 -6.81
CA PRO A 115 2.25 -0.72 -8.26
C PRO A 115 1.21 -1.74 -8.73
N THR A 116 1.09 -2.91 -8.08
CA THR A 116 0.08 -3.90 -8.46
C THR A 116 -1.35 -3.43 -8.23
N ASP A 117 -1.62 -2.69 -7.14
CA ASP A 117 -2.95 -2.12 -6.90
C ASP A 117 -3.26 -0.99 -7.88
N ALA A 118 -2.27 -0.16 -8.19
CA ALA A 118 -2.43 0.91 -9.17
C ALA A 118 -2.86 0.33 -10.52
N ALA A 119 -2.20 -0.73 -10.99
CA ALA A 119 -2.57 -1.41 -12.22
C ALA A 119 -3.98 -2.02 -12.14
N ALA A 120 -4.31 -2.72 -11.05
CA ALA A 120 -5.65 -3.32 -10.87
C ALA A 120 -6.78 -2.29 -10.85
N LEU A 121 -6.51 -1.06 -10.40
CA LEU A 121 -7.45 0.05 -10.35
C LEU A 121 -7.44 0.93 -11.60
N ASN A 122 -6.64 0.59 -12.62
CA ASN A 122 -6.38 1.44 -13.79
C ASN A 122 -5.95 2.86 -13.41
N ARG A 123 -5.07 2.98 -12.41
CA ARG A 123 -4.48 4.23 -11.95
C ARG A 123 -3.02 4.34 -12.40
N PRO A 124 -2.44 5.56 -12.43
CA PRO A 124 -1.03 5.74 -12.68
C PRO A 124 -0.18 4.84 -11.77
N VAL A 125 0.71 4.07 -12.37
CA VAL A 125 1.58 3.12 -11.67
C VAL A 125 2.91 3.82 -11.37
N LYS A 126 3.33 3.80 -10.09
CA LYS A 126 4.66 4.31 -9.70
C LYS A 126 5.72 3.26 -10.03
N GLU A 127 6.05 3.16 -11.32
CA GLU A 127 6.96 2.13 -11.83
C GLU A 127 8.44 2.38 -11.47
N GLN A 128 8.83 3.65 -11.30
CA GLN A 128 10.25 4.04 -11.27
C GLN A 128 10.59 5.02 -10.15
N GLY A 129 11.88 5.10 -9.85
CA GLY A 129 12.51 6.06 -8.97
C GLY A 129 12.88 5.49 -7.60
N TRP A 130 12.45 4.26 -7.27
CA TRP A 130 12.82 3.62 -6.00
C TRP A 130 14.30 3.22 -6.05
N THR A 131 15.09 3.66 -5.08
CA THR A 131 16.56 3.50 -5.16
C THR A 131 17.03 2.40 -4.22
N CYS A 132 16.91 2.62 -2.91
CA CYS A 132 17.38 1.71 -1.87
C CYS A 132 16.45 1.71 -0.66
N ILE A 133 16.61 0.70 0.19
CA ILE A 133 16.01 0.64 1.53
C ILE A 133 17.08 0.37 2.60
N TYR A 134 17.06 1.11 3.69
CA TYR A 134 17.86 0.84 4.88
C TYR A 134 17.07 -0.02 5.86
N ALA A 135 17.77 -0.89 6.59
CA ALA A 135 17.10 -1.67 7.63
C ALA A 135 16.65 -0.79 8.79
N PHE A 136 17.30 0.34 9.06
CA PHE A 136 16.87 1.32 10.04
C PHE A 136 17.07 2.73 9.47
N ASP A 137 16.70 3.79 10.20
CA ASP A 137 16.90 5.18 9.78
C ASP A 137 18.34 5.38 9.27
N GLY A 138 18.45 5.71 7.98
CA GLY A 138 19.71 5.93 7.29
C GLY A 138 20.24 7.34 7.51
N GLY A 139 19.52 8.21 8.23
CA GLY A 139 19.88 9.60 8.49
C GLY A 139 20.14 10.37 7.19
N THR A 140 19.35 10.10 6.16
CA THR A 140 19.70 10.49 4.79
C THR A 140 19.88 12.00 4.61
N GLY A 141 20.92 12.36 3.86
CA GLY A 141 21.35 13.73 3.62
C GLY A 141 22.24 13.87 2.39
N PRO A 142 22.59 15.11 1.97
CA PRO A 142 23.40 15.37 0.78
C PRO A 142 24.82 14.75 0.80
N GLU A 143 25.31 14.36 1.97
CA GLU A 143 26.55 13.60 2.16
C GLU A 143 26.40 12.12 1.78
N ARG A 144 25.17 11.58 1.75
CA ARG A 144 24.86 10.30 1.13
C ARG A 144 24.56 10.50 -0.34
N LYS A 145 25.55 10.17 -1.17
CA LYS A 145 25.46 10.25 -2.64
C LYS A 145 24.45 9.26 -3.21
N TRP A 146 24.22 9.30 -4.53
CA TRP A 146 23.20 8.50 -5.22
C TRP A 146 21.83 8.55 -4.52
N TYR A 147 21.20 9.73 -4.48
CA TYR A 147 19.81 9.88 -4.00
C TYR A 147 19.61 9.39 -2.55
N GLY A 148 20.61 9.62 -1.69
CA GLY A 148 20.59 9.21 -0.29
C GLY A 148 21.02 7.77 -0.02
N CYS A 149 21.38 6.99 -1.04
CA CYS A 149 21.67 5.56 -0.89
C CYS A 149 23.15 5.20 -0.79
N GLY A 150 24.04 6.18 -0.95
CA GLY A 150 25.48 6.01 -0.85
C GLY A 150 25.98 5.81 0.58
N PHE A 151 27.28 5.52 0.69
CA PHE A 151 27.95 5.52 1.98
C PHE A 151 27.90 6.92 2.59
N PHE A 152 27.86 6.98 3.92
CA PHE A 152 27.85 8.26 4.62
C PHE A 152 29.17 9.00 4.38
N ASP A 153 29.09 10.31 4.13
CA ASP A 153 30.23 11.21 3.90
C ASP A 153 31.29 10.66 2.93
N SER A 154 30.82 10.06 1.84
CA SER A 154 31.66 9.36 0.87
C SER A 154 31.45 9.87 -0.55
N LYS A 155 32.36 9.48 -1.45
CA LYS A 155 32.24 9.77 -2.88
C LYS A 155 31.05 9.02 -3.48
N GLU A 156 30.64 9.45 -4.68
CA GLU A 156 29.64 8.74 -5.48
C GLU A 156 30.04 7.26 -5.61
N PRO A 157 29.14 6.31 -5.28
CA PRO A 157 29.48 4.90 -5.34
C PRO A 157 29.71 4.45 -6.79
N PRO A 158 30.62 3.49 -7.01
CA PRO A 158 30.91 3.00 -8.36
C PRO A 158 29.76 2.17 -8.96
N ARG A 159 28.89 1.60 -8.11
CA ARG A 159 27.75 0.74 -8.50
C ARG A 159 28.15 -0.55 -9.22
N ASN A 160 29.40 -0.99 -9.10
CA ASN A 160 29.94 -2.14 -9.80
C ASN A 160 29.41 -3.47 -9.24
N ALA A 161 29.00 -3.51 -7.97
CA ALA A 161 28.50 -4.72 -7.32
C ALA A 161 26.99 -4.93 -7.50
N GLN A 162 26.30 -4.01 -8.18
CA GLN A 162 24.88 -4.19 -8.49
C GLN A 162 24.77 -5.25 -9.58
N GLY A 163 24.11 -6.37 -9.26
CA GLY A 163 23.78 -7.37 -10.28
C GLY A 163 22.89 -6.78 -11.38
N THR A 164 22.86 -7.40 -12.55
CA THR A 164 21.96 -6.99 -13.63
C THR A 164 20.50 -7.18 -13.21
N LEU A 165 19.72 -6.10 -13.30
CA LEU A 165 18.29 -6.08 -13.06
C LEU A 165 17.57 -5.83 -14.38
N ASN A 166 16.58 -6.67 -14.70
CA ASN A 166 15.82 -6.60 -15.95
C ASN A 166 14.37 -6.16 -15.69
N ASN A 167 14.20 -5.09 -14.93
CA ASN A 167 12.88 -4.54 -14.60
C ASN A 167 12.84 -3.03 -14.88
N LYS A 168 11.64 -2.45 -14.90
CA LYS A 168 11.39 -1.06 -15.28
C LYS A 168 12.08 -0.03 -14.38
N ASN A 169 12.51 -0.41 -13.18
CA ASN A 169 13.18 0.47 -12.23
C ASN A 169 14.71 0.23 -12.13
N ALA A 170 15.27 -0.68 -12.92
CA ALA A 170 16.66 -1.12 -12.82
C ALA A 170 17.68 0.04 -12.85
N GLN A 171 17.43 1.09 -13.63
CA GLN A 171 18.34 2.25 -13.75
C GLN A 171 18.51 3.06 -12.45
N TRP A 172 17.55 2.99 -11.52
CA TRP A 172 17.57 3.75 -10.26
C TRP A 172 17.98 2.90 -9.07
N ALA A 173 17.72 1.60 -9.17
CA ALA A 173 17.91 0.63 -8.10
C ALA A 173 19.38 0.47 -7.71
N TYR A 174 19.68 0.61 -6.42
CA TYR A 174 21.03 0.56 -5.90
C TYR A 174 21.05 0.23 -4.42
N GLY A 175 22.11 -0.41 -3.92
CA GLY A 175 22.35 -0.58 -2.49
C GLY A 175 23.84 -0.74 -2.18
N THR A 176 24.33 -0.02 -1.17
CA THR A 176 25.73 -0.08 -0.73
C THR A 176 26.14 -1.40 -0.09
N CYS A 177 25.20 -2.19 0.43
CA CYS A 177 25.53 -3.46 1.09
C CYS A 177 26.29 -4.41 0.14
N ALA A 178 25.86 -4.50 -1.12
CA ALA A 178 26.54 -5.31 -2.13
C ALA A 178 28.00 -4.85 -2.38
N GLU A 179 28.27 -3.55 -2.36
CA GLU A 179 29.60 -2.97 -2.61
C GLU A 179 30.62 -3.36 -1.53
N VAL A 180 30.16 -3.69 -0.32
CA VAL A 180 31.01 -4.15 0.80
C VAL A 180 30.86 -5.66 1.08
N GLY A 181 30.28 -6.41 0.15
CA GLY A 181 30.12 -7.87 0.27
C GLY A 181 29.03 -8.33 1.26
N VAL A 182 28.23 -7.39 1.77
CA VAL A 182 27.09 -7.65 2.67
C VAL A 182 25.88 -8.01 1.82
N THR A 183 25.51 -9.28 1.86
CA THR A 183 24.46 -9.87 1.01
C THR A 183 23.41 -10.62 1.80
N THR A 184 23.62 -10.78 3.11
CA THR A 184 22.71 -11.48 4.02
C THR A 184 22.62 -10.71 5.34
N ALA A 185 21.58 -11.01 6.12
CA ALA A 185 21.39 -10.41 7.43
C ALA A 185 22.52 -10.77 8.41
N GLU A 186 23.04 -12.00 8.32
CA GLU A 186 24.10 -12.50 9.19
C GLU A 186 25.41 -11.73 8.97
N LYS A 187 25.77 -11.50 7.69
CA LYS A 187 26.94 -10.67 7.34
C LYS A 187 26.74 -9.23 7.80
N TRP A 188 25.53 -8.69 7.65
CA TRP A 188 25.20 -7.35 8.11
C TRP A 188 25.39 -7.24 9.63
N SER A 189 24.87 -8.21 10.41
CA SER A 189 25.00 -8.20 11.86
C SER A 189 26.45 -8.27 12.32
N GLN A 190 27.27 -9.12 11.68
CA GLN A 190 28.71 -9.22 11.95
C GLN A 190 29.45 -7.91 11.71
N GLN A 191 29.05 -7.15 10.68
CA GLN A 191 29.74 -5.92 10.29
C GLN A 191 29.28 -4.69 11.09
N TYR A 192 27.97 -4.58 11.38
CA TYR A 192 27.37 -3.32 11.83
C TYR A 192 26.87 -3.30 13.28
N THR A 193 26.64 -4.44 13.94
CA THR A 193 26.10 -4.47 15.32
C THR A 193 27.19 -4.41 16.41
N GLY A 194 26.79 -4.05 17.63
CA GLY A 194 27.65 -4.02 18.82
C GLY A 194 27.78 -2.65 19.51
N LEU A 195 28.10 -2.69 20.81
CA LEU A 195 28.14 -1.52 21.72
C LEU A 195 29.11 -0.40 21.30
N LEU A 196 30.14 -0.73 20.53
CA LEU A 196 31.18 0.21 20.10
C LEU A 196 30.95 0.76 18.70
N LYS A 197 29.85 0.38 18.05
CA LYS A 197 29.53 0.87 16.71
C LYS A 197 28.96 2.28 16.81
N GLY A 198 29.36 3.13 15.87
CA GLY A 198 28.87 4.49 15.76
C GLY A 198 27.35 4.53 15.53
N PRO A 199 26.77 5.74 15.43
CA PRO A 199 25.34 5.87 15.22
C PRO A 199 24.88 5.09 13.99
N ILE A 200 23.75 4.40 14.15
CA ILE A 200 23.09 3.60 13.12
C ILE A 200 22.86 4.39 11.83
N GLN A 201 22.53 5.67 11.96
CA GLN A 201 22.29 6.58 10.84
C GLN A 201 23.51 6.83 9.96
N SER A 202 24.75 6.60 10.41
CA SER A 202 25.95 6.80 9.57
C SER A 202 26.69 5.52 9.26
N SER A 203 26.54 4.49 10.09
CA SER A 203 27.36 3.28 10.01
C SER A 203 26.80 2.18 9.11
N GLN A 204 25.48 2.10 8.90
CA GLN A 204 24.87 1.02 8.11
C GLN A 204 24.98 1.20 6.59
N CYS A 205 24.93 0.08 5.87
CA CYS A 205 24.71 0.06 4.42
C CYS A 205 23.21 0.01 4.06
N SER A 206 22.93 0.34 2.80
CA SER A 206 21.61 0.30 2.14
C SER A 206 21.46 -0.94 1.26
N TRP A 207 20.25 -1.47 1.21
CA TRP A 207 19.83 -2.61 0.40
C TRP A 207 19.23 -2.16 -0.94
N ASN A 208 19.42 -2.94 -2.01
CA ASN A 208 18.91 -2.58 -3.32
C ASN A 208 17.37 -2.73 -3.38
N ALA A 209 16.66 -1.66 -3.75
CA ALA A 209 15.19 -1.63 -3.76
C ALA A 209 14.54 -2.65 -4.71
N GLU A 210 15.25 -3.13 -5.73
CA GLU A 210 14.70 -4.04 -6.74
C GLU A 210 15.17 -5.48 -6.61
N LYS A 211 15.98 -5.81 -5.60
CA LYS A 211 16.51 -7.16 -5.39
C LYS A 211 15.75 -7.86 -4.26
N PRO A 212 14.86 -8.83 -4.55
CA PRO A 212 14.01 -9.45 -3.51
C PRO A 212 14.77 -10.07 -2.34
N SER A 213 15.96 -10.64 -2.58
CA SER A 213 16.79 -11.20 -1.52
C SER A 213 17.26 -10.14 -0.52
N ASP A 214 17.48 -8.92 -0.99
CA ASP A 214 17.97 -7.83 -0.14
C ASP A 214 16.85 -7.31 0.77
N TRP A 215 15.59 -7.35 0.33
CA TRP A 215 14.43 -7.12 1.21
C TRP A 215 14.30 -8.18 2.30
N ASN A 216 14.52 -9.45 1.96
CA ASN A 216 14.52 -10.53 2.95
C ASN A 216 15.63 -10.33 4.00
N ALA A 217 16.82 -9.90 3.57
CA ALA A 217 17.92 -9.55 4.48
C ALA A 217 17.57 -8.32 5.34
N MET A 218 17.03 -7.27 4.72
CA MET A 218 16.60 -6.05 5.40
C MET A 218 15.59 -6.34 6.52
N ILE A 219 14.55 -7.15 6.25
CA ILE A 219 13.55 -7.54 7.25
C ILE A 219 14.21 -8.29 8.40
N ARG A 220 15.03 -9.30 8.10
CA ARG A 220 15.74 -10.07 9.14
C ARG A 220 16.65 -9.19 10.00
N VAL A 221 17.33 -8.21 9.39
CA VAL A 221 18.14 -7.24 10.12
C VAL A 221 17.27 -6.37 11.03
N HIS A 222 16.17 -5.81 10.51
CA HIS A 222 15.26 -4.97 11.27
C HIS A 222 14.68 -5.72 12.47
N GLU A 223 14.32 -6.99 12.28
CA GLU A 223 13.74 -7.85 13.33
C GLU A 223 14.79 -8.40 14.31
N SER A 224 16.07 -8.45 13.92
CA SER A 224 17.15 -8.91 14.81
C SER A 224 17.23 -8.12 16.12
N ARG A 225 16.71 -6.88 16.14
CA ARG A 225 16.61 -6.02 17.33
C ARG A 225 15.97 -6.69 18.54
N ALA A 226 15.07 -7.65 18.32
CA ALA A 226 14.38 -8.38 19.38
C ALA A 226 15.34 -9.28 20.18
N THR A 227 16.50 -9.60 19.60
CA THR A 227 17.52 -10.49 20.17
C THR A 227 18.83 -9.78 20.51
N THR A 228 18.95 -8.48 20.21
CA THR A 228 20.14 -7.69 20.56
C THR A 228 19.96 -6.94 21.87
N THR A 229 21.07 -6.53 22.49
CA THR A 229 21.05 -5.78 23.75
C THR A 229 20.49 -4.37 23.55
N MET A 230 19.71 -3.85 24.51
CA MET A 230 19.14 -2.48 24.46
C MET A 230 20.20 -1.37 24.40
N LYS A 231 21.47 -1.70 24.69
CA LYS A 231 22.59 -0.76 24.57
C LYS A 231 23.16 -0.69 23.14
N ASP A 232 22.73 -1.60 22.26
CA ASP A 232 23.11 -1.59 20.86
C ASP A 232 22.33 -0.47 20.14
N PRO A 233 22.99 0.45 19.41
CA PRO A 233 22.30 1.53 18.70
C PRO A 233 21.25 1.05 17.66
N PHE A 234 21.31 -0.23 17.26
CA PHE A 234 20.39 -0.89 16.34
C PHE A 234 19.19 -1.57 17.02
N SER A 235 19.17 -1.63 18.35
CA SER A 235 18.08 -2.24 19.12
C SER A 235 16.90 -1.29 19.42
N ILE A 236 17.04 0.00 19.08
CA ILE A 236 16.12 1.05 19.51
C ILE A 236 14.76 0.92 18.80
N LYS A 237 13.67 0.83 19.58
CA LYS A 237 12.30 0.64 19.04
C LYS A 237 11.78 1.80 18.18
N THR A 238 12.32 3.00 18.36
CA THR A 238 11.95 4.17 17.55
C THR A 238 12.68 4.21 16.20
N GLN A 239 13.58 3.26 15.92
CA GLN A 239 14.25 3.18 14.63
C GLN A 239 13.35 2.48 13.61
N VAL A 240 12.77 3.27 12.71
CA VAL A 240 12.01 2.81 11.54
C VAL A 240 12.97 2.47 10.40
N ASN A 241 12.53 1.73 9.37
CA ASN A 241 13.32 1.61 8.15
C ASN A 241 13.19 2.90 7.31
N GLU A 242 14.13 3.08 6.38
CA GLU A 242 14.16 4.23 5.48
C GLU A 242 14.22 3.77 4.02
N PHE A 243 13.18 4.07 3.25
CA PHE A 243 13.01 3.69 1.86
C PHE A 243 13.07 4.92 0.96
N MET A 244 13.99 4.94 0.00
CA MET A 244 14.32 6.13 -0.78
C MET A 244 13.63 6.13 -2.14
N LEU A 245 13.00 7.26 -2.46
CA LEU A 245 12.41 7.53 -3.76
C LEU A 245 13.05 8.77 -4.37
N LYS A 246 13.71 8.60 -5.51
CA LYS A 246 14.22 9.70 -6.32
C LYS A 246 13.09 10.68 -6.66
N ASN A 247 13.37 11.97 -6.49
CA ASN A 247 12.44 13.03 -6.82
C ASN A 247 12.15 13.03 -8.33
N ALA A 248 10.87 13.16 -8.67
CA ALA A 248 10.39 13.36 -10.02
C ALA A 248 10.91 14.70 -10.58
N SER A 249 11.32 14.72 -11.85
CA SER A 249 12.20 15.76 -12.40
C SER A 249 11.55 16.83 -13.28
N ALA A 250 10.22 16.91 -13.37
CA ALA A 250 9.57 17.95 -14.20
C ALA A 250 9.32 19.26 -13.42
N THR A 251 8.89 19.17 -12.16
CA THR A 251 8.46 20.32 -11.35
C THR A 251 9.32 20.54 -10.11
N ASN A 252 10.03 19.49 -9.66
CA ASN A 252 10.86 19.47 -8.45
C ASN A 252 10.15 19.99 -7.17
N ASP A 253 8.82 19.92 -7.14
CA ASP A 253 7.97 20.38 -6.04
C ASP A 253 7.20 19.23 -5.38
N GLY A 254 7.28 18.00 -5.90
CA GLY A 254 6.58 16.83 -5.37
C GLY A 254 5.15 16.62 -5.90
N SER A 255 4.60 17.58 -6.65
CA SER A 255 3.23 17.50 -7.22
C SER A 255 3.00 16.26 -8.08
N GLU A 256 4.03 15.79 -8.78
CA GLU A 256 4.00 14.55 -9.56
C GLU A 256 3.65 13.29 -8.74
N ASN A 257 3.80 13.32 -7.42
CA ASN A 257 3.49 12.19 -6.56
C ASN A 257 2.00 12.12 -6.16
N MET A 258 1.22 13.19 -6.33
CA MET A 258 -0.18 13.26 -5.89
C MET A 258 -1.04 12.11 -6.44
N LYS A 259 -0.88 11.79 -7.72
CA LYS A 259 -1.62 10.73 -8.43
C LYS A 259 -1.37 9.31 -7.90
N TYR A 260 -0.32 9.11 -7.10
CA TYR A 260 0.04 7.82 -6.52
C TYR A 260 -0.38 7.68 -5.05
N ILE A 261 -0.87 8.74 -4.42
CA ILE A 261 -1.35 8.69 -3.03
C ILE A 261 -2.65 7.85 -2.99
N ASP A 262 -2.74 6.92 -2.04
CA ASP A 262 -3.92 6.05 -1.86
C ASP A 262 -4.75 6.42 -0.64
N ALA A 263 -4.12 6.92 0.43
CA ALA A 263 -4.79 7.36 1.65
C ALA A 263 -3.90 8.29 2.47
N PHE A 264 -4.51 9.13 3.29
CA PHE A 264 -3.85 9.77 4.43
C PHE A 264 -3.94 8.88 5.66
N ILE A 265 -2.96 8.97 6.54
CA ILE A 265 -2.91 8.22 7.79
C ILE A 265 -2.54 9.12 8.96
N TYR A 266 -2.93 8.70 10.16
CA TYR A 266 -2.44 9.26 11.41
C TYR A 266 -2.35 8.20 12.50
N ASN A 267 -1.43 8.40 13.45
CA ASN A 267 -1.32 7.51 14.61
C ASN A 267 -2.37 7.90 15.65
N VAL A 268 -3.31 7.00 15.95
CA VAL A 268 -4.41 7.28 16.87
C VAL A 268 -3.97 7.40 18.33
N ASN A 269 -2.79 6.86 18.67
CA ASN A 269 -2.29 6.74 20.04
C ASN A 269 -1.07 7.63 20.30
N SER A 270 -0.74 8.56 19.39
CA SER A 270 0.42 9.42 19.56
C SER A 270 0.24 10.77 18.90
N THR A 271 0.66 11.82 19.61
CA THR A 271 0.88 13.17 19.06
C THR A 271 2.35 13.46 18.87
N GLN A 272 3.22 12.46 19.03
CA GLN A 272 4.66 12.64 19.01
C GLN A 272 5.11 13.10 17.63
N ASN A 273 5.87 14.18 17.63
CA ASN A 273 6.54 14.71 16.46
C ASN A 273 8.04 14.68 16.75
N PHE A 274 8.76 13.77 16.10
CA PHE A 274 10.19 13.57 16.35
C PHE A 274 11.01 14.58 15.55
N ALA A 275 12.18 14.94 16.10
CA ALA A 275 13.10 15.83 15.41
C ALA A 275 13.72 15.08 14.24
N THR A 276 13.70 15.70 13.08
CA THR A 276 14.30 15.15 11.87
C THR A 276 15.36 16.08 11.34
N ARG A 277 16.21 15.52 10.48
CA ARG A 277 17.31 16.28 9.90
C ARG A 277 16.79 17.31 8.90
N GLY A 278 17.15 18.56 9.13
CA GLY A 278 16.71 19.69 8.30
C GLY A 278 15.58 20.52 8.91
N ASP A 279 15.06 20.13 10.08
CA ASP A 279 14.11 20.93 10.84
C ASP A 279 14.72 22.31 11.17
N GLN A 280 13.95 23.37 10.90
CA GLN A 280 14.37 24.75 11.19
C GLN A 280 14.00 25.19 12.61
N ALA A 281 13.13 24.44 13.28
CA ALA A 281 12.70 24.68 14.64
C ALA A 281 12.46 23.34 15.36
N PRO A 282 12.59 23.30 16.70
CA PRO A 282 12.27 22.10 17.46
C PRO A 282 10.82 21.66 17.22
N PRO A 283 10.57 20.36 16.96
CA PRO A 283 9.23 19.86 16.76
C PRO A 283 8.41 19.98 18.06
N LYS A 284 7.10 20.10 17.90
CA LYS A 284 6.13 20.13 19.00
C LYS A 284 5.09 19.04 18.78
N PRO A 285 4.50 18.49 19.85
CA PRO A 285 3.39 17.55 19.71
C PRO A 285 2.27 18.13 18.84
N GLU A 286 1.70 17.30 17.98
CA GLU A 286 0.72 17.71 16.99
C GLU A 286 -0.39 16.65 16.89
N ASP A 287 -1.64 17.12 16.73
CA ASP A 287 -2.80 16.27 16.54
C ASP A 287 -2.80 15.70 15.11
N GLY A 288 -2.42 14.44 14.98
CA GLY A 288 -2.33 13.77 13.68
C GLY A 288 -3.64 13.72 12.91
N LEU A 289 -4.81 13.65 13.57
CA LEU A 289 -6.10 13.69 12.86
C LEU A 289 -6.33 15.05 12.23
N LYS A 290 -5.99 16.13 12.95
CA LYS A 290 -6.07 17.49 12.41
C LYS A 290 -5.16 17.63 11.17
N SER A 291 -3.93 17.14 11.25
CA SER A 291 -2.99 17.13 10.12
C SER A 291 -3.54 16.35 8.93
N ALA A 292 -4.01 15.12 9.16
CA ALA A 292 -4.57 14.26 8.10
C ALA A 292 -5.80 14.89 7.43
N ARG A 293 -6.67 15.58 8.18
CA ARG A 293 -7.79 16.35 7.63
C ARG A 293 -7.34 17.51 6.75
N ASN A 294 -6.31 18.24 7.16
CA ASN A 294 -5.74 19.31 6.34
C ASN A 294 -5.10 18.76 5.07
N PHE A 295 -4.41 17.62 5.16
CA PHE A 295 -3.87 16.92 4.00
C PHE A 295 -4.96 16.46 3.03
N GLN A 296 -6.05 15.91 3.55
CA GLN A 296 -7.20 15.48 2.75
C GLN A 296 -7.80 16.64 1.95
N LYS A 297 -7.99 17.82 2.58
CA LYS A 297 -8.44 19.03 1.89
C LYS A 297 -7.46 19.45 0.79
N LYS A 298 -6.18 19.60 1.14
CA LYS A 298 -5.11 20.01 0.20
C LYS A 298 -5.10 19.13 -1.04
N LEU A 299 -5.16 17.80 -0.89
CA LEU A 299 -5.09 16.88 -2.03
C LEU A 299 -6.39 16.83 -2.84
N ASN A 300 -7.54 16.91 -2.17
CA ASN A 300 -8.84 17.01 -2.85
C ASN A 300 -8.92 18.25 -3.73
N ASP A 301 -8.41 19.39 -3.27
CA ASP A 301 -8.36 20.65 -4.04
C ASP A 301 -7.50 20.52 -5.31
N GLN A 302 -6.60 19.52 -5.37
CA GLN A 302 -5.81 19.16 -6.55
C GLN A 302 -6.49 18.12 -7.45
N GLY A 303 -7.73 17.72 -7.14
CA GLY A 303 -8.49 16.73 -7.91
C GLY A 303 -8.17 15.28 -7.58
N TYR A 304 -7.58 15.01 -6.41
CA TYR A 304 -7.19 13.66 -5.96
C TYR A 304 -7.87 13.29 -4.62
N PRO A 305 -9.18 13.00 -4.62
CA PRO A 305 -9.90 12.61 -3.40
C PRO A 305 -9.45 11.23 -2.89
N VAL A 306 -8.99 11.16 -1.62
CA VAL A 306 -8.57 9.92 -0.94
C VAL A 306 -9.03 9.87 0.53
N PRO A 307 -9.22 8.68 1.13
CA PRO A 307 -9.61 8.55 2.53
C PRO A 307 -8.50 8.89 3.52
N ILE A 308 -8.92 9.27 4.72
CA ILE A 308 -8.11 9.22 5.94
C ILE A 308 -8.37 7.87 6.61
N LEU A 309 -7.29 7.15 6.92
CA LEU A 309 -7.32 5.91 7.70
C LEU A 309 -6.61 6.11 9.03
N ARG A 310 -7.16 5.51 10.08
CA ARG A 310 -6.50 5.37 11.37
C ARG A 310 -5.38 4.35 11.27
N LEU A 311 -4.22 4.64 11.86
CA LEU A 311 -3.15 3.67 12.09
C LEU A 311 -2.97 3.46 13.60
N ASP A 312 -3.17 2.23 14.06
CA ASP A 312 -3.07 1.87 15.47
C ASP A 312 -2.07 0.74 15.68
N PHE A 313 -0.86 1.08 16.11
CA PHE A 313 0.21 0.12 16.42
C PHE A 313 -0.05 -0.78 17.65
N THR A 314 -1.08 -0.48 18.45
CA THR A 314 -1.45 -1.29 19.64
C THR A 314 -2.42 -2.43 19.30
N LYS A 315 -3.07 -2.36 18.13
CA LYS A 315 -3.99 -3.40 17.64
C LYS A 315 -3.25 -4.61 17.08
N PRO A 316 -3.92 -5.75 16.86
CA PRO A 316 -3.32 -6.82 16.08
C PRO A 316 -3.21 -6.42 14.59
N PRO A 317 -2.33 -7.08 13.80
CA PRO A 317 -2.06 -6.72 12.40
C PRO A 317 -3.29 -6.55 11.49
N GLU A 318 -4.32 -7.36 11.66
CA GLU A 318 -5.57 -7.35 10.90
C GLU A 318 -6.48 -6.14 11.22
N GLN A 319 -6.22 -5.45 12.33
CA GLN A 319 -6.92 -4.24 12.78
C GLN A 319 -5.99 -3.03 12.84
N ARG A 320 -4.81 -3.12 12.21
CA ARG A 320 -3.79 -2.06 12.18
C ARG A 320 -4.31 -0.78 11.55
N PHE A 321 -5.10 -0.92 10.49
CA PHE A 321 -5.77 0.19 9.81
C PHE A 321 -7.28 0.11 10.00
N SER A 322 -7.94 1.26 10.15
CA SER A 322 -9.40 1.34 10.14
C SER A 322 -9.90 2.63 9.47
N TYR A 323 -11.10 2.57 8.91
CA TYR A 323 -11.80 3.72 8.36
C TYR A 323 -12.88 4.17 9.35
N VAL A 324 -12.97 5.49 9.58
CA VAL A 324 -14.03 6.09 10.37
C VAL A 324 -14.58 7.28 9.60
N ALA A 325 -15.89 7.26 9.33
CA ALA A 325 -16.56 8.31 8.55
C ALA A 325 -16.42 9.69 9.20
N ALA A 326 -16.48 9.75 10.53
CA ALA A 326 -16.34 11.00 11.28
C ALA A 326 -14.93 11.62 11.18
N ASP A 327 -13.91 10.87 10.79
CA ASP A 327 -12.55 11.41 10.63
C ASP A 327 -12.41 12.18 9.31
N GLN A 328 -13.26 11.91 8.33
CA GLN A 328 -13.21 12.54 7.01
C GLN A 328 -13.70 13.99 7.06
N VAL A 329 -13.12 14.84 6.22
CA VAL A 329 -13.56 16.24 5.99
C VAL A 329 -13.97 16.51 4.55
N ILE A 330 -13.71 15.55 3.66
CA ILE A 330 -14.20 15.55 2.28
C ILE A 330 -15.17 14.39 2.14
N ALA A 331 -16.32 14.66 1.50
CA ALA A 331 -17.21 13.61 1.06
C ALA A 331 -16.56 12.87 -0.11
N LEU A 332 -15.96 11.73 0.20
CA LEU A 332 -15.49 10.80 -0.81
C LEU A 332 -16.73 10.11 -1.32
N ASN A 333 -17.24 10.59 -2.45
CA ASN A 333 -18.46 10.10 -3.05
C ASN A 333 -18.42 8.56 -3.11
N THR A 334 -19.18 7.91 -2.24
CA THR A 334 -19.60 6.51 -2.42
C THR A 334 -20.53 6.37 -3.63
N ASN A 335 -20.90 7.50 -4.25
CA ASN A 335 -21.82 7.66 -5.39
C ASN A 335 -21.35 8.76 -6.38
N ALA A 336 -20.12 8.68 -6.91
CA ALA A 336 -19.74 9.60 -8.00
C ALA A 336 -20.62 9.31 -9.24
N PRO A 337 -21.10 10.34 -9.97
CA PRO A 337 -21.86 10.13 -11.20
C PRO A 337 -20.98 9.41 -12.21
N VAL A 338 -21.37 8.19 -12.57
CA VAL A 338 -20.92 7.54 -13.79
C VAL A 338 -21.51 8.36 -14.95
N ASP A 339 -20.71 8.71 -15.95
CA ASP A 339 -21.22 9.21 -17.24
C ASP A 339 -22.42 8.36 -17.69
N PRO A 340 -23.43 8.92 -18.38
CA PRO A 340 -24.70 8.27 -18.61
C PRO A 340 -24.57 7.09 -19.59
N VAL A 341 -24.13 5.96 -19.05
CA VAL A 341 -24.48 4.63 -19.52
C VAL A 341 -24.95 3.88 -18.27
N ALA A 342 -26.25 4.00 -18.00
CA ALA A 342 -27.01 3.29 -16.98
C ALA A 342 -26.39 3.30 -15.57
N SER A 343 -26.81 4.29 -14.77
CA SER A 343 -26.66 4.27 -13.30
C SER A 343 -27.24 2.98 -12.74
N THR A 344 -26.39 1.99 -12.49
CA THR A 344 -26.78 0.79 -11.76
C THR A 344 -26.62 1.11 -10.27
N PRO A 345 -27.63 0.85 -9.42
CA PRO A 345 -27.49 0.96 -7.96
C PRO A 345 -26.26 0.17 -7.46
N PRO A 346 -25.76 0.40 -6.23
CA PRO A 346 -24.66 -0.39 -5.66
C PRO A 346 -24.95 -1.86 -5.93
N ARG A 347 -24.03 -2.54 -6.63
CA ARG A 347 -24.23 -3.93 -7.05
C ARG A 347 -24.28 -4.79 -5.81
N GLN A 348 -25.49 -5.04 -5.33
CA GLN A 348 -25.76 -6.04 -4.32
C GLN A 348 -25.62 -7.39 -5.00
N TYR A 349 -24.63 -8.18 -4.61
CA TYR A 349 -24.44 -9.53 -5.15
C TYR A 349 -25.24 -10.56 -4.34
N ILE A 350 -25.64 -10.23 -3.11
CA ILE A 350 -26.33 -11.13 -2.18
C ILE A 350 -27.65 -10.51 -1.74
N ALA A 351 -28.76 -11.11 -2.16
CA ALA A 351 -30.09 -10.70 -1.74
C ALA A 351 -30.34 -11.04 -0.25
N SER A 352 -29.85 -12.19 0.22
CA SER A 352 -29.91 -12.57 1.63
C SER A 352 -28.88 -13.65 1.99
N ALA A 353 -28.48 -13.70 3.26
CA ALA A 353 -27.65 -14.78 3.81
C ALA A 353 -28.14 -15.11 5.22
N ASN A 354 -28.72 -16.30 5.40
CA ASN A 354 -29.34 -16.69 6.67
C ASN A 354 -28.76 -18.00 7.17
N TRP A 355 -28.41 -18.04 8.46
CA TRP A 355 -28.05 -19.29 9.11
C TRP A 355 -29.28 -20.14 9.30
N VAL A 356 -29.20 -21.38 8.84
CA VAL A 356 -30.19 -22.42 9.07
C VAL A 356 -29.47 -23.66 9.58
N LYS A 357 -30.15 -24.40 10.45
CA LYS A 357 -29.69 -25.72 10.86
C LYS A 357 -30.40 -26.75 9.98
N ARG A 358 -29.64 -27.58 9.27
CA ARG A 358 -30.21 -28.54 8.32
C ARG A 358 -29.46 -29.87 8.33
N TYR A 359 -30.18 -30.93 8.01
CA TYR A 359 -29.59 -32.25 7.83
C TYR A 359 -28.63 -32.25 6.64
N ASP A 360 -27.36 -32.56 6.89
CA ASP A 360 -26.36 -32.79 5.85
C ASP A 360 -26.26 -34.28 5.54
N PRO A 361 -26.51 -34.73 4.30
CA PRO A 361 -26.43 -36.15 3.94
C PRO A 361 -25.00 -36.71 3.99
N GLY A 362 -23.99 -35.84 3.93
CA GLY A 362 -22.58 -36.21 4.03
C GLY A 362 -22.17 -36.56 5.46
N THR A 363 -22.51 -35.72 6.44
CA THR A 363 -22.20 -35.96 7.86
C THR A 363 -23.29 -36.70 8.63
N ARG A 364 -24.48 -36.90 8.01
CA ARG A 364 -25.66 -37.58 8.55
C ARG A 364 -26.19 -36.97 9.86
N LYS A 365 -26.01 -35.67 10.05
CA LYS A 365 -26.53 -34.92 11.20
C LYS A 365 -26.91 -33.51 10.79
N ASP A 366 -27.56 -32.80 11.71
CA ASP A 366 -27.92 -31.40 11.51
C ASP A 366 -26.70 -30.48 11.70
N GLU A 367 -26.31 -29.79 10.64
CA GLU A 367 -25.18 -28.88 10.59
C GLU A 367 -25.64 -27.43 10.41
N TRP A 368 -24.82 -26.49 10.88
CA TRP A 368 -25.01 -25.08 10.57
C TRP A 368 -24.68 -24.82 9.10
N THR A 369 -25.62 -24.20 8.40
CA THR A 369 -25.49 -23.87 6.98
C THR A 369 -25.85 -22.42 6.76
N LEU A 370 -25.00 -21.72 6.03
CA LEU A 370 -25.30 -20.40 5.54
C LEU A 370 -26.04 -20.51 4.20
N SER A 371 -27.34 -20.24 4.22
CA SER A 371 -28.20 -20.21 3.04
C SER A 371 -28.11 -18.83 2.38
N VAL A 372 -27.35 -18.74 1.29
CA VAL A 372 -27.08 -17.52 0.52
C VAL A 372 -27.97 -17.45 -0.71
N VAL A 373 -28.75 -16.38 -0.85
CA VAL A 373 -29.53 -16.11 -2.07
C VAL A 373 -28.80 -15.02 -2.85
N PRO A 374 -28.13 -15.33 -3.97
CA PRO A 374 -27.48 -14.31 -4.78
C PRO A 374 -28.49 -13.58 -5.66
N THR A 375 -28.20 -12.31 -5.96
CA THR A 375 -28.93 -11.51 -6.96
C THR A 375 -28.61 -11.99 -8.38
N ALA A 376 -29.25 -11.41 -9.39
CA ALA A 376 -28.92 -11.70 -10.79
C ALA A 376 -27.46 -11.30 -11.10
N GLU A 377 -27.01 -10.18 -10.53
CA GLU A 377 -25.66 -9.64 -10.64
C GLU A 377 -24.64 -10.55 -9.94
N GLY A 378 -24.94 -11.00 -8.73
CA GLY A 378 -24.08 -11.95 -7.99
C GLY A 378 -23.93 -13.27 -8.71
N ARG A 379 -24.98 -13.74 -9.39
CA ARG A 379 -24.90 -14.91 -10.28
C ARG A 379 -24.09 -14.63 -11.52
N ALA A 380 -24.15 -13.43 -12.07
CA ALA A 380 -23.45 -13.08 -13.31
C ALA A 380 -21.93 -12.91 -13.11
N LEU A 381 -21.44 -12.77 -11.87
CA LEU A 381 -20.04 -12.52 -11.59
C LEU A 381 -19.08 -13.57 -12.19
N PRO A 382 -18.00 -13.15 -12.87
CA PRO A 382 -16.94 -14.05 -13.28
C PRO A 382 -16.14 -14.53 -12.05
N SER A 383 -15.56 -15.73 -12.11
CA SER A 383 -14.84 -16.31 -10.96
C SER A 383 -13.63 -15.50 -10.51
N ASN A 384 -12.99 -14.75 -11.41
CA ASN A 384 -11.91 -13.82 -11.08
C ASN A 384 -12.38 -12.59 -10.27
N GLN A 385 -13.69 -12.38 -10.12
CA GLN A 385 -14.31 -11.37 -9.25
C GLN A 385 -14.96 -11.98 -8.01
N LEU A 386 -14.67 -13.25 -7.68
CA LEU A 386 -15.15 -13.92 -6.47
C LEU A 386 -14.92 -13.09 -5.19
N SER A 387 -13.80 -12.36 -5.10
CA SER A 387 -13.49 -11.57 -3.90
C SER A 387 -14.60 -10.57 -3.58
N ALA A 388 -15.20 -9.89 -4.56
CA ALA A 388 -16.28 -8.93 -4.29
C ALA A 388 -17.53 -9.59 -3.68
N LEU A 389 -17.91 -10.77 -4.19
CA LEU A 389 -19.02 -11.57 -3.66
C LEU A 389 -18.70 -12.13 -2.27
N TYR A 390 -17.47 -12.59 -2.06
CA TYR A 390 -17.01 -13.12 -0.78
C TYR A 390 -16.91 -12.04 0.29
N ASP A 391 -16.40 -10.86 -0.06
CA ASP A 391 -16.24 -9.73 0.85
C ASP A 391 -17.63 -9.21 1.30
N GLU A 392 -18.61 -9.14 0.40
CA GLU A 392 -20.01 -8.85 0.75
C GLU A 392 -20.57 -9.90 1.73
N LEU A 393 -20.40 -11.20 1.43
CA LEU A 393 -20.88 -12.27 2.30
C LEU A 393 -20.21 -12.23 3.68
N PHE A 394 -18.89 -12.01 3.71
CA PHE A 394 -18.09 -11.97 4.91
C PHE A 394 -18.42 -10.73 5.76
N ALA A 395 -18.69 -9.59 5.13
CA ALA A 395 -19.20 -8.40 5.84
C ALA A 395 -20.57 -8.65 6.47
N MET A 396 -21.45 -9.42 5.80
CA MET A 396 -22.77 -9.76 6.33
C MET A 396 -22.73 -10.76 7.49
N LYS A 397 -21.80 -11.74 7.47
CA LYS A 397 -21.90 -12.96 8.30
C LYS A 397 -20.59 -13.46 8.91
N GLY A 398 -19.44 -12.91 8.52
CA GLY A 398 -18.12 -13.36 8.97
C GLY A 398 -17.85 -13.13 10.46
N SER A 399 -18.63 -12.27 11.12
CA SER A 399 -18.57 -12.10 12.58
C SER A 399 -19.38 -13.12 13.37
N ASP A 400 -20.29 -13.86 12.73
CA ASP A 400 -21.23 -14.73 13.41
C ASP A 400 -20.53 -15.93 14.05
N GLN A 401 -20.99 -16.35 15.23
CA GLN A 401 -20.42 -17.50 15.94
C GLN A 401 -20.45 -18.78 15.10
N ASN A 402 -21.55 -19.01 14.37
CA ASN A 402 -21.68 -20.14 13.45
C ASN A 402 -20.61 -20.15 12.35
N TRP A 403 -20.04 -19.01 11.96
CA TRP A 403 -18.88 -18.98 11.08
C TRP A 403 -17.60 -19.23 11.88
N ARG A 404 -17.37 -18.43 12.92
CA ARG A 404 -16.10 -18.38 13.66
C ARG A 404 -15.77 -19.69 14.38
N GLU A 405 -16.78 -20.38 14.89
CA GLU A 405 -16.62 -21.57 15.72
C GLU A 405 -16.69 -22.87 14.90
N GLU A 406 -17.39 -22.85 13.75
CA GLU A 406 -17.61 -24.06 12.95
C GLU A 406 -16.72 -24.14 11.70
N GLU A 407 -16.04 -23.07 11.28
CA GLU A 407 -15.06 -23.12 10.16
C GLU A 407 -13.81 -23.90 10.57
N LYS A 408 -13.83 -25.22 10.32
CA LYS A 408 -12.75 -26.13 10.72
C LYS A 408 -11.55 -26.10 9.77
N SER A 409 -11.72 -25.52 8.59
CA SER A 409 -10.68 -25.37 7.58
C SER A 409 -10.70 -23.95 7.06
N ALA A 410 -9.67 -23.16 7.39
CA ALA A 410 -9.60 -21.76 7.01
C ALA A 410 -9.74 -21.59 5.49
N GLY A 411 -10.69 -20.74 5.07
CA GLY A 411 -10.95 -20.47 3.66
C GLY A 411 -11.92 -21.45 3.00
N SER A 412 -12.49 -22.41 3.74
CA SER A 412 -13.45 -23.37 3.20
C SER A 412 -14.71 -22.68 2.69
N MET A 413 -15.19 -21.65 3.40
CA MET A 413 -16.36 -20.89 3.00
C MET A 413 -16.12 -20.13 1.69
N ARG A 414 -14.90 -19.60 1.49
CA ARG A 414 -14.49 -18.93 0.25
C ARG A 414 -14.42 -19.91 -0.92
N GLN A 415 -13.86 -21.10 -0.71
CA GLN A 415 -13.79 -22.14 -1.73
C GLN A 415 -15.18 -22.66 -2.11
N GLN A 416 -16.04 -22.94 -1.14
CA GLN A 416 -17.41 -23.39 -1.41
C GLN A 416 -18.17 -22.35 -2.25
N LEU A 417 -18.07 -21.07 -1.89
CA LEU A 417 -18.66 -19.96 -2.63
C LEU A 417 -18.16 -19.90 -4.08
N ASN A 418 -16.85 -20.08 -4.31
CA ASN A 418 -16.29 -20.19 -5.66
C ASN A 418 -16.89 -21.36 -6.43
N CYS A 419 -16.92 -22.54 -5.80
CA CYS A 419 -17.36 -23.77 -6.43
C CYS A 419 -18.83 -23.67 -6.87
N VAL A 420 -19.71 -23.14 -6.02
CA VAL A 420 -21.13 -22.96 -6.36
C VAL A 420 -21.35 -21.86 -7.41
N LEU A 421 -20.58 -20.77 -7.37
CA LEU A 421 -20.62 -19.71 -8.39
C LEU A 421 -20.24 -20.24 -9.80
N VAL A 422 -19.23 -21.10 -9.86
CA VAL A 422 -18.70 -21.64 -11.12
C VAL A 422 -19.56 -22.79 -11.65
N ASN A 423 -19.98 -23.72 -10.79
CA ASN A 423 -20.59 -24.98 -11.24
C ASN A 423 -22.12 -25.04 -11.04
N TYR A 424 -22.68 -24.21 -10.16
CA TYR A 424 -24.09 -24.28 -9.74
C TYR A 424 -24.76 -22.90 -9.67
N ARG A 425 -24.39 -22.03 -10.60
CA ARG A 425 -24.76 -20.61 -10.67
C ARG A 425 -26.27 -20.35 -10.59
N SER A 426 -27.09 -21.24 -11.14
CA SER A 426 -28.56 -21.14 -11.14
C SER A 426 -29.23 -21.69 -9.86
N LYS A 427 -28.51 -22.40 -8.99
CA LYS A 427 -29.08 -22.92 -7.73
C LYS A 427 -29.45 -21.77 -6.80
N THR A 428 -30.57 -21.93 -6.10
CA THR A 428 -31.05 -20.97 -5.11
C THR A 428 -31.73 -21.73 -3.97
N PRO A 429 -31.28 -21.58 -2.72
CA PRO A 429 -30.09 -20.86 -2.29
C PRO A 429 -28.77 -21.60 -2.63
N TRP A 430 -27.65 -20.91 -2.54
CA TRP A 430 -26.33 -21.50 -2.36
C TRP A 430 -26.13 -21.81 -0.88
N ASN A 431 -25.91 -23.07 -0.56
CA ASN A 431 -25.70 -23.52 0.82
C ASN A 431 -24.21 -23.70 1.05
N LEU A 432 -23.68 -23.05 2.07
CA LEU A 432 -22.27 -23.13 2.46
C LEU A 432 -22.20 -23.62 3.91
N GLU A 433 -21.40 -24.63 4.17
CA GLU A 433 -21.26 -25.22 5.50
C GLU A 433 -19.83 -25.07 6.03
N PRO A 434 -19.60 -24.33 7.13
CA PRO A 434 -18.25 -24.04 7.63
C PRO A 434 -17.40 -25.28 7.93
N PHE A 435 -18.01 -26.39 8.32
CA PHE A 435 -17.30 -27.63 8.65
C PHE A 435 -16.63 -28.32 7.45
N ARG A 436 -17.00 -27.96 6.21
CA ARG A 436 -16.46 -28.57 4.99
C ARG A 436 -14.95 -28.31 4.91
N PRO A 437 -14.14 -29.30 4.51
CA PRO A 437 -12.70 -29.11 4.34
C PRO A 437 -12.40 -28.32 3.07
N THR A 438 -11.31 -27.57 3.09
CA THR A 438 -10.69 -27.06 1.85
C THR A 438 -10.02 -28.24 1.11
N VAL A 439 -10.39 -28.46 -0.14
CA VAL A 439 -9.83 -29.50 -1.03
C VAL A 439 -9.33 -28.86 -2.34
N SER A 440 -8.89 -29.62 -3.34
CA SER A 440 -8.64 -29.02 -4.67
C SER A 440 -9.95 -28.65 -5.38
N ASP A 441 -9.91 -27.69 -6.32
CA ASP A 441 -11.10 -27.28 -7.08
C ASP A 441 -11.75 -28.44 -7.85
N SER A 442 -10.93 -29.39 -8.34
CA SER A 442 -11.41 -30.59 -9.02
C SER A 442 -12.12 -31.55 -8.06
N GLU A 443 -11.60 -31.74 -6.85
CA GLU A 443 -12.24 -32.53 -5.79
C GLU A 443 -13.54 -31.89 -5.31
N ALA A 444 -13.52 -30.57 -5.08
CA ALA A 444 -14.71 -29.81 -4.69
C ALA A 444 -15.81 -29.97 -5.75
N LYS A 445 -15.47 -29.83 -7.03
CA LYS A 445 -16.40 -30.05 -8.15
C LYS A 445 -16.92 -31.49 -8.18
N ALA A 446 -16.06 -32.49 -8.04
CA ALA A 446 -16.43 -33.90 -8.05
C ALA A 446 -17.39 -34.26 -6.88
N ALA A 447 -17.23 -33.61 -5.73
CA ALA A 447 -18.11 -33.74 -4.57
C ALA A 447 -19.38 -32.87 -4.66
N GLY A 448 -19.66 -32.24 -5.81
CA GLY A 448 -20.82 -31.37 -5.96
C GLY A 448 -20.77 -30.10 -5.10
N CYS A 449 -19.56 -29.59 -4.86
CA CYS A 449 -19.22 -28.50 -3.93
C CYS A 449 -19.43 -28.80 -2.44
N ASN A 450 -19.68 -30.07 -2.09
CA ASN A 450 -19.97 -30.52 -0.73
C ASN A 450 -18.95 -31.59 -0.26
N PRO A 451 -17.64 -31.33 -0.27
CA PRO A 451 -16.66 -32.29 0.21
C PRO A 451 -16.89 -32.56 1.71
N VAL A 452 -16.73 -33.80 2.15
CA VAL A 452 -16.81 -34.16 3.59
C VAL A 452 -15.41 -34.47 4.12
N PRO A 453 -15.10 -34.13 5.38
CA PRO A 453 -13.88 -34.61 6.03
C PRO A 453 -13.85 -36.15 6.00
N ARG A 454 -12.69 -36.71 5.66
CA ARG A 454 -12.48 -38.17 5.69
C ARG A 454 -12.25 -38.66 7.11
#